data_AF-A0A854CHC7-F1
#
_entry.id   AF-A0A854CHC7-F1
#
_cell.length_a   1.000
_cell.length_b   1.000
_cell.length_c   1.000
_cell.angle_alpha   90.00
_cell.angle_beta   90.00
_cell.angle_gamma   90.00
#
_symmetry.space_group_name_H-M   'P 1'
#
loop_
_entity.id
_entity.type
_entity.pdbx_description
1 polymer ?
#
loop_
_entity_poly.entity_id
_entity_poly.type
_entity_poly.pdbx_seq_one_letter_code
_entity_poly.pdbx_strand_id
1 'polypeptide(L)'
;MAKRWGVAVLLHAMGLVSRHAMAVLLDMGKPFKPQARQVRTDLAKGEKYSEISQDARGKVSAALDRIEAVFETWPDIHALPPEQLAVVRNDQELVTRIMTKAREDSRLISRGRRALGLQMTTKQDMTAA
;
A
#
# COMPACT_ATOMS: atom_id res chain seq x y z
N MET A 1 55.55 6.89 20.62
CA MET A 1 54.74 7.55 19.58
C MET A 1 53.29 7.08 19.70
N ALA A 2 52.37 8.03 19.82
CA ALA A 2 50.96 7.79 20.09
C ALA A 2 50.18 7.45 18.80
N LYS A 3 49.19 6.55 18.88
CA LYS A 3 48.06 6.56 17.96
C LYS A 3 46.80 6.01 18.62
N ARG A 4 46.02 6.92 19.22
CA ARG A 4 44.65 6.74 19.72
C ARG A 4 43.66 6.96 18.56
N TRP A 5 43.12 5.92 17.95
CA TRP A 5 42.00 6.01 17.01
C TRP A 5 40.95 5.02 17.54
N GLY A 6 40.01 5.39 18.39
CA GLY A 6 38.91 6.31 18.09
C GLY A 6 37.68 5.48 17.69
N VAL A 7 37.03 4.84 18.66
CA VAL A 7 35.76 4.12 18.45
C VAL A 7 34.66 5.16 18.23
N ALA A 8 34.21 5.31 16.99
CA ALA A 8 32.99 6.03 16.67
C ALA A 8 31.97 5.01 16.17
N VAL A 9 31.18 4.46 17.10
CA VAL A 9 29.97 3.70 16.80
C VAL A 9 28.98 4.69 16.18
N LEU A 10 28.88 4.67 14.85
CA LEU A 10 27.86 5.42 14.13
C LEU A 10 26.53 4.68 14.28
N LEU A 11 25.79 5.04 15.32
CA LEU A 11 24.38 4.69 15.52
C LEU A 11 23.55 5.34 14.40
N HIS A 12 23.39 4.65 13.27
CA HIS A 12 22.36 4.99 12.30
C HIS A 12 21.01 4.57 12.90
N ALA A 13 20.32 5.55 13.48
CA ALA A 13 18.91 5.43 13.79
C ALA A 13 18.18 5.12 12.48
N MET A 14 17.75 3.87 12.34
CA MET A 14 16.90 3.43 11.23
C MET A 14 15.55 4.12 11.43
N GLY A 15 15.38 5.26 10.78
CA GLY A 15 14.12 5.98 10.77
C GLY A 15 13.04 5.07 10.20
N LEU A 16 12.12 4.62 11.06
CA LEU A 16 10.83 4.09 10.63
C LEU A 16 10.10 5.22 9.91
N VAL A 17 10.30 5.33 8.60
CA VAL A 17 9.43 6.12 7.75
C VAL A 17 8.06 5.47 7.86
N SER A 18 7.21 6.05 8.70
CA SER A 18 5.77 5.82 8.65
C SER A 18 5.33 6.17 7.24
N ARG A 19 5.16 5.12 6.41
CA ARG A 19 4.64 5.19 5.05
C ARG A 19 3.19 5.63 5.17
N HIS A 20 2.99 6.93 5.41
CA HIS A 20 1.70 7.58 5.36
C HIS A 20 1.12 7.17 4.03
N ALA A 21 0.00 6.47 4.12
CA ALA A 21 -0.69 5.86 3.00
C ALA A 21 -0.96 6.95 1.95
N MET A 22 -0.05 7.11 0.99
CA MET A 22 -0.36 7.71 -0.29
C MET A 22 -1.36 6.77 -0.95
N ALA A 23 -2.37 7.32 -1.62
CA ALA A 23 -3.29 6.53 -2.43
C ALA A 23 -2.46 5.51 -3.22
N VAL A 24 -2.92 4.26 -3.29
CA VAL A 24 -2.30 3.28 -4.19
C VAL A 24 -2.64 3.74 -5.60
N LEU A 25 -1.82 4.67 -6.10
CA LEU A 25 -1.71 5.00 -7.50
C LEU A 25 -0.63 4.08 -8.03
N LEU A 26 -1.04 3.12 -8.85
CA LEU A 26 -0.09 2.30 -9.59
C LEU A 26 0.63 3.24 -10.55
N ASP A 27 1.93 3.46 -10.35
CA ASP A 27 2.75 4.31 -11.20
C ASP A 27 3.27 3.48 -12.37
N MET A 28 2.69 3.70 -13.54
CA MET A 28 3.03 2.91 -14.72
C MET A 28 4.38 3.26 -15.35
N GLY A 29 5.04 4.34 -14.90
CA GLY A 29 6.42 4.63 -15.27
C GLY A 29 7.45 3.86 -14.43
N LYS A 30 6.98 3.06 -13.46
CA LYS A 30 7.81 2.24 -12.58
C LYS A 30 7.52 0.75 -12.80
N PRO A 31 8.44 -0.15 -12.42
CA PRO A 31 8.20 -1.58 -12.48
C PRO A 31 6.87 -1.96 -11.82
N PHE A 32 6.01 -2.65 -12.57
CA PHE A 32 4.65 -2.96 -12.13
C PHE A 32 4.62 -4.03 -11.02
N LYS A 33 5.40 -5.11 -11.18
CA LYS A 33 5.38 -6.28 -10.26
C LYS A 33 5.60 -5.92 -8.78
N PRO A 34 6.60 -5.08 -8.40
CA PRO A 34 6.77 -4.66 -7.01
C PRO A 34 5.56 -3.89 -6.45
N GLN A 35 4.92 -3.06 -7.27
CA GLN A 35 3.75 -2.29 -6.89
C GLN A 35 2.55 -3.21 -6.66
N ALA A 36 2.26 -4.10 -7.63
CA ALA A 36 1.18 -5.07 -7.51
C ALA A 36 1.33 -5.95 -6.26
N ARG A 37 2.56 -6.40 -5.95
CA ARG A 37 2.86 -7.14 -4.71
C ARG A 37 2.56 -6.33 -3.45
N GLN A 38 2.89 -5.03 -3.44
CA GLN A 38 2.57 -4.16 -2.31
C GLN A 38 1.05 -4.03 -2.14
N VAL A 39 0.29 -3.86 -3.22
CA VAL A 39 -1.18 -3.76 -3.15
C VAL A 39 -1.77 -5.06 -2.60
N ARG A 40 -1.36 -6.21 -3.14
CA ARG A 40 -1.82 -7.53 -2.66
C ARG A 40 -1.50 -7.71 -1.16
N THR A 41 -0.31 -7.30 -0.73
CA THR A 41 0.09 -7.34 0.69
C THR A 41 -0.78 -6.43 1.56
N ASP A 42 -1.03 -5.20 1.11
CA ASP A 42 -1.85 -4.23 1.83
C ASP A 42 -3.31 -4.72 1.98
N LEU A 43 -3.85 -5.40 0.97
CA LEU A 43 -5.18 -6.02 1.01
C LEU A 43 -5.24 -7.22 1.95
N ALA A 44 -4.16 -8.00 2.06
CA ALA A 44 -4.09 -9.18 2.92
C ALA A 44 -3.92 -8.83 4.41
N LYS A 45 -3.14 -7.79 4.74
CA LYS A 45 -2.85 -7.39 6.13
C LYS A 45 -4.05 -6.82 6.89
N GLY A 46 -5.16 -6.51 6.20
CA GLY A 46 -6.46 -6.23 6.83
C GLY A 46 -6.59 -4.93 7.61
N GLU A 47 -5.52 -4.31 8.12
CA GLU A 47 -5.63 -3.11 8.96
C GLU A 47 -5.91 -1.82 8.17
N LYS A 48 -5.26 -1.66 7.02
CA LYS A 48 -5.30 -0.42 6.23
C LYS A 48 -6.57 -0.30 5.39
N TYR A 49 -7.18 -1.44 5.08
CA TYR A 49 -8.36 -1.58 4.24
C TYR A 49 -9.34 -2.60 4.87
N SER A 50 -9.52 -2.57 6.20
CA SER A 50 -10.45 -3.47 6.90
C SER A 50 -11.86 -3.43 6.31
N GLU A 51 -12.26 -2.25 5.84
CA GLU A 51 -13.60 -1.93 5.35
C GLU A 51 -13.83 -2.26 3.87
N ILE A 52 -12.79 -2.69 3.14
CA ILE A 52 -12.96 -3.12 1.75
C ILE A 52 -13.67 -4.48 1.71
N SER A 53 -14.77 -4.56 0.96
CA SER A 53 -15.52 -5.81 0.80
C SER A 53 -14.70 -6.88 0.08
N GLN A 54 -15.04 -8.16 0.30
CA GLN A 54 -14.37 -9.27 -0.39
C GLN A 54 -14.52 -9.18 -1.92
N ASP A 55 -15.68 -8.76 -2.41
CA ASP A 55 -15.90 -8.48 -3.84
C ASP A 55 -14.95 -7.40 -4.38
N ALA A 56 -14.78 -6.30 -3.64
CA ALA A 56 -13.85 -5.25 -4.03
C ALA A 56 -12.38 -5.71 -3.98
N ARG A 57 -12.00 -6.57 -3.02
CA ARG A 57 -10.68 -7.23 -3.01
C ARG A 57 -10.47 -8.11 -4.24
N GLY A 58 -11.49 -8.89 -4.61
CA GLY A 58 -11.48 -9.74 -5.79
C GLY A 58 -11.30 -8.93 -7.07
N LYS A 59 -12.04 -7.82 -7.22
CA LYS A 59 -11.92 -6.89 -8.35
C LYS A 59 -10.53 -6.28 -8.48
N VAL A 60 -9.94 -5.83 -7.36
CA VAL A 60 -8.56 -5.30 -7.37
C VAL A 60 -7.56 -6.40 -7.74
N SER A 61 -7.68 -7.59 -7.17
CA SER A 61 -6.78 -8.71 -7.46
C SER A 61 -6.83 -9.09 -8.94
N ALA A 62 -8.04 -9.25 -9.50
CA ALA A 62 -8.24 -9.59 -10.90
C ALA A 62 -7.72 -8.50 -11.85
N ALA A 63 -7.86 -7.22 -11.49
CA ALA A 63 -7.30 -6.12 -12.28
C ALA A 63 -5.76 -6.13 -12.26
N LEU A 64 -5.14 -6.41 -11.11
CA LEU A 64 -3.69 -6.55 -11.01
C LEU A 64 -3.18 -7.73 -11.85
N ASP A 65 -3.89 -8.86 -11.84
CA ASP A 65 -3.53 -10.04 -12.63
C ASP A 65 -3.60 -9.76 -14.13
N ARG A 66 -4.63 -9.05 -14.61
CA ARG A 66 -4.75 -8.64 -16.01
C ARG A 66 -3.62 -7.70 -16.44
N ILE A 67 -3.31 -6.68 -15.64
CA ILE A 67 -2.19 -5.77 -15.94
C ILE A 67 -0.86 -6.54 -15.95
N GLU A 68 -0.66 -7.48 -15.02
CA GLU A 68 0.54 -8.31 -14.96
C GLU A 68 0.70 -9.15 -16.24
N ALA A 69 -0.37 -9.78 -16.72
CA ALA A 69 -0.36 -10.56 -17.97
C ALA A 69 0.00 -9.71 -19.20
N VAL A 70 -0.48 -8.45 -19.25
CA VAL A 70 -0.09 -7.52 -20.33
C VAL A 70 1.42 -7.24 -20.27
N PHE A 71 1.97 -6.96 -19.08
CA PHE A 71 3.40 -6.68 -18.92
C PHE A 71 4.31 -7.91 -19.06
N GLU A 72 3.79 -9.12 -18.97
CA GLU A 72 4.52 -10.34 -19.31
C GLU A 72 4.77 -10.48 -20.82
N THR A 73 3.83 -9.98 -21.62
CA THR A 73 3.96 -9.95 -23.09
C THR A 73 4.69 -8.69 -23.55
N TRP A 74 4.43 -7.55 -22.91
CA TRP A 74 4.95 -6.22 -23.26
C TRP A 74 5.64 -5.58 -22.04
N PRO A 75 6.94 -5.83 -21.81
CA PRO A 75 7.61 -5.37 -20.59
C PRO A 75 7.70 -3.85 -20.44
N ASP A 76 7.58 -3.10 -21.53
CA ASP A 76 7.61 -1.64 -21.56
C ASP A 76 6.22 -1.06 -21.89
N ILE A 77 5.72 -0.17 -21.02
CA ILE A 77 4.45 0.51 -21.23
C ILE A 77 4.44 1.37 -22.49
N HIS A 78 5.59 1.93 -22.87
CA HIS A 78 5.69 2.81 -24.04
C HIS A 78 5.66 2.01 -25.36
N ALA A 79 5.88 0.70 -25.30
CA ALA A 79 5.81 -0.21 -26.43
C ALA A 79 4.42 -0.88 -26.58
N LEU A 80 3.46 -0.59 -25.70
CA LEU A 80 2.14 -1.20 -25.76
C LEU A 80 1.36 -0.74 -26.99
N PRO A 81 0.71 -1.67 -27.70
CA PRO A 81 -0.32 -1.32 -28.67
C PRO A 81 -1.43 -0.48 -28.02
N PRO A 82 -2.08 0.44 -28.77
CA PRO A 82 -3.11 1.34 -28.22
C PRO A 82 -4.23 0.61 -27.47
N GLU A 83 -4.65 -0.56 -27.96
CA GLU A 83 -5.67 -1.38 -27.31
C GLU A 83 -5.21 -1.94 -25.97
N GLN A 84 -3.95 -2.38 -25.86
CA GLN A 84 -3.39 -2.90 -24.61
C GLN A 84 -3.14 -1.79 -23.60
N LEU A 85 -2.70 -0.62 -24.07
CA LEU A 85 -2.57 0.56 -23.23
C LEU A 85 -3.92 0.95 -22.62
N ALA A 86 -4.99 0.94 -23.42
CA ALA A 86 -6.35 1.21 -22.92
C ALA A 86 -6.78 0.20 -21.84
N VAL A 87 -6.50 -1.09 -22.02
CA VAL A 87 -6.77 -2.13 -21.01
C VAL A 87 -6.03 -1.82 -19.70
N VAL A 88 -4.72 -1.55 -19.77
CA VAL A 88 -3.90 -1.24 -18.59
C VAL A 88 -4.42 0.00 -17.87
N ARG A 89 -4.79 1.06 -18.60
CA ARG A 89 -5.32 2.30 -18.00
C ARG A 89 -6.68 2.08 -17.34
N ASN A 90 -7.57 1.34 -17.97
CA ASN A 90 -8.88 1.02 -17.40
C ASN A 90 -8.74 0.23 -16.09
N ASP A 91 -7.84 -0.76 -16.06
CA ASP A 91 -7.58 -1.55 -14.86
C ASP A 91 -6.87 -0.74 -13.77
N GLN A 92 -5.94 0.15 -14.16
CA GLN A 92 -5.30 1.09 -13.25
C GLN A 92 -6.34 1.97 -12.54
N GLU A 93 -7.25 2.57 -13.31
CA GLU A 93 -8.30 3.42 -12.77
C GLU A 93 -9.26 2.66 -11.87
N LEU A 94 -9.62 1.43 -12.24
CA LEU A 94 -10.45 0.55 -11.40
C LEU A 94 -9.81 0.34 -10.03
N VAL A 95 -8.53 -0.02 -10.00
CA VAL A 95 -7.77 -0.19 -8.76
C VAL A 95 -7.75 1.12 -7.97
N THR A 96 -7.39 2.24 -8.61
CA THR A 96 -7.34 3.54 -7.94
C THR A 96 -8.69 3.94 -7.34
N ARG A 97 -9.81 3.78 -8.06
CA ARG A 97 -11.14 4.09 -7.54
C ARG A 97 -11.50 3.26 -6.32
N ILE A 98 -11.33 1.94 -6.38
CA ILE A 98 -11.65 1.05 -5.25
C ILE A 98 -10.79 1.37 -4.03
N MET A 99 -9.48 1.53 -4.23
CA MET A 99 -8.54 1.79 -3.14
C MET A 99 -8.75 3.17 -2.50
N THR A 100 -9.19 4.16 -3.30
CA THR A 100 -9.53 5.49 -2.81
C THR A 100 -10.80 5.45 -1.96
N LYS A 101 -11.86 4.79 -2.44
CA LYS A 101 -13.09 4.63 -1.67
C LYS A 101 -12.86 3.89 -0.36
N ALA A 102 -12.11 2.80 -0.37
CA ALA A 102 -11.80 2.03 0.85
C ALA A 102 -11.05 2.88 1.91
N ARG A 103 -10.20 3.81 1.47
CA ARG A 103 -9.53 4.77 2.36
C ARG A 103 -10.51 5.79 2.95
N GLU A 104 -11.41 6.32 2.13
CA GLU A 104 -12.42 7.28 2.59
C GLU A 104 -13.32 6.66 3.66
N ASP A 105 -13.79 5.44 3.41
CA ASP A 105 -14.63 4.68 4.34
C ASP A 105 -13.88 4.41 5.67
N SER A 106 -12.60 3.99 5.60
CA SER A 106 -11.74 3.82 6.78
C SER A 106 -11.56 5.12 7.58
N ARG A 107 -11.39 6.27 6.90
CA ARG A 107 -11.26 7.59 7.54
C ARG A 107 -12.55 8.00 8.26
N LEU A 108 -13.70 7.76 7.65
CA LEU A 108 -15.01 8.06 8.25
C LEU A 108 -15.23 7.23 9.51
N ILE A 109 -14.92 5.94 9.48
CA ILE A 109 -15.03 5.07 10.66
C ILE A 109 -14.06 5.48 11.76
N SER A 110 -12.81 5.79 11.41
CA SER A 110 -11.81 6.28 12.37
C SER A 110 -12.27 7.61 13.03
N ARG A 111 -12.87 8.53 12.26
CA ARG A 111 -13.45 9.77 12.79
C ARG A 111 -14.67 9.51 13.66
N GLY A 112 -15.57 8.63 13.24
CA GLY A 112 -16.74 8.21 14.02
C GLY A 112 -16.32 7.60 15.35
N ARG A 113 -15.33 6.70 15.35
CA ARG A 113 -14.77 6.11 16.57
C ARG A 113 -14.21 7.17 17.53
N ARG A 114 -13.56 8.21 17.01
CA ARG A 114 -13.10 9.35 17.82
C ARG A 114 -14.24 10.18 18.38
N ALA A 115 -15.23 10.52 17.55
CA ALA A 115 -16.39 11.29 17.99
C ALA A 115 -17.20 10.56 19.07
N LEU A 116 -17.25 9.22 18.99
CA LEU A 116 -17.90 8.36 19.97
C LEU A 116 -17.02 8.02 21.18
N GLY A 117 -15.80 8.55 21.29
CA GLY A 117 -14.88 8.30 22.41
C GLY A 117 -14.32 6.87 22.48
N LEU A 118 -14.53 6.02 21.46
CA LEU A 118 -14.11 4.61 21.43
C LEU A 118 -12.62 4.39 21.14
N GLN A 119 -11.82 5.46 21.07
CA GLN A 119 -10.37 5.36 20.92
C GLN A 119 -9.72 5.21 22.31
N MET A 120 -10.10 4.18 23.07
CA MET A 120 -9.37 3.82 24.29
C MET A 120 -7.96 3.40 23.87
N THR A 121 -6.95 4.10 24.38
CA THR A 121 -5.55 3.69 24.29
C THR A 121 -5.42 2.31 24.92
N THR A 122 -5.35 1.27 24.11
CA THR A 122 -4.78 -0.02 24.50
C THR A 122 -3.28 0.17 24.70
N LYS A 123 -2.89 0.89 25.76
CA LYS A 123 -1.66 0.61 26.46
C LYS A 123 -2.02 -0.49 27.44
N GLN A 124 -1.59 -1.70 27.13
CA GLN A 124 -1.54 -2.78 28.11
C GLN A 124 -0.60 -2.30 29.23
N ASP A 125 -1.14 -1.74 30.31
CA ASP A 125 -0.43 -1.75 31.57
C ASP A 125 -0.48 -3.20 32.07
N MET A 126 0.63 -3.90 31.86
CA MET A 126 0.95 -5.09 32.63
C MET A 126 1.10 -4.68 34.09
N THR A 127 0.02 -4.73 34.86
CA THR A 127 0.09 -4.82 36.32
C THR A 127 -0.46 -6.19 36.71
N ALA A 128 0.41 -7.19 36.63
CA ALA A 128 0.24 -8.42 37.41
C ALA A 128 0.83 -8.15 38.81
N ALA A 129 0.03 -8.51 39.82
CA ALA A 129 0.28 -8.34 41.25
C ALA A 129 1.51 -9.10 41.76
#